data_AF-V9XPQ9-F1
#
_entry.id   AF-V9XPQ9-F1
#
_cell.length_a   1.000
_cell.length_b   1.000
_cell.length_c   1.000
_cell.angle_alpha   90.00
_cell.angle_beta   90.00
_cell.angle_gamma   90.00
#
_symmetry.space_group_name_H-M   'P 1'
#
loop_
_entity.id
_entity.type
_entity.pdbx_description
1 polymer ?
#
loop_
_entity_poly.entity_id
_entity_poly.type
_entity_poly.pdbx_seq_one_letter_code
_entity_poly.pdbx_strand_id
1 'polypeptide(L)' 'MHNEEPMTQERREAFWKTFGWSPDLPEAERIEIENRWTDPKIEEAEALGF' A
#
# COMPACT_ATOMS: atom_id res chain seq x y z
N MET A 1 -23.55 -3.85 5.46
CA MET A 1 -22.71 -2.62 5.53
C MET A 1 -21.29 -3.11 5.55
N HIS A 2 -20.57 -2.99 4.44
CA HIS A 2 -19.13 -3.23 4.46
C HIS A 2 -18.52 -2.09 5.28
N ASN A 3 -18.10 -2.39 6.51
CA ASN A 3 -17.20 -1.50 7.25
C ASN A 3 -15.83 -1.67 6.60
N GLU A 4 -15.64 -1.05 5.44
CA GLU A 4 -14.30 -0.85 4.91
C GLU A 4 -13.66 0.19 5.82
N GLU A 5 -12.81 -0.27 6.74
CA GLU A 5 -12.00 0.65 7.51
C GLU A 5 -11.25 1.56 6.53
N PRO A 6 -11.26 2.89 6.77
CA PRO A 6 -10.62 3.83 5.85
C PRO A 6 -9.15 3.46 5.65
N MET A 7 -8.64 3.61 4.43
CA MET A 7 -7.25 3.30 4.10
C MET A 7 -6.28 4.12 4.98
N THR A 8 -5.69 3.47 5.99
CA THR A 8 -4.77 4.11 6.92
C THR A 8 -3.34 4.06 6.39
N GLN A 9 -2.49 4.97 6.88
CA GLN A 9 -1.06 4.95 6.56
C GLN A 9 -0.41 3.62 6.97
N GLU A 10 -0.77 3.07 8.13
CA GLU A 10 -0.24 1.79 8.60
C GLU A 10 -0.60 0.63 7.67
N ARG A 11 -1.84 0.60 7.15
CA ARG A 11 -2.30 -0.41 6.19
C ARG A 11 -1.60 -0.29 4.84
N ARG A 12 -1.40 0.95 4.35
CA ARG A 12 -0.60 1.20 3.15
C ARG A 12 0.83 0.71 3.29
N GLU A 13 1.48 1.05 4.40
CA GLU A 13 2.85 0.60 4.67
C GLU A 13 2.95 -0.92 4.83
N ALA A 14 1.96 -1.56 5.46
CA ALA A 14 1.90 -3.01 5.56
C ALA A 14 1.85 -3.66 4.17
N PHE A 15 1.03 -3.12 3.26
CA PHE A 15 0.95 -3.59 1.88
C PHE A 15 2.24 -3.31 1.12
N TRP A 16 2.76 -2.08 1.16
CA TRP A 16 4.00 -1.74 0.45
C TRP A 16 5.20 -2.58 0.90
N LYS A 17 5.26 -2.97 2.18
CA LYS A 17 6.30 -3.88 2.71
C LYS A 17 6.29 -5.24 2.03
N THR A 18 5.14 -5.75 1.57
CA THR A 18 5.09 -7.02 0.80
C THR A 18 5.73 -6.88 -0.58
N PHE A 19 5.79 -5.65 -1.11
CA PHE A 19 6.44 -5.29 -2.36
C PHE A 19 7.85 -4.72 -2.17
N GLY A 20 8.43 -4.86 -0.97
CA GLY A 20 9.80 -4.48 -0.68
C GLY A 20 9.98 -3.03 -0.19
N TRP A 21 8.91 -2.29 0.07
CA TRP A 21 9.02 -0.95 0.64
C TRP A 21 9.59 -1.00 2.07
N SER A 22 10.53 -0.10 2.34
CA SER A 22 11.08 0.16 3.67
C SER A 22 11.31 1.66 3.82
N PRO A 23 11.13 2.23 5.04
CA PRO A 23 11.50 3.63 5.29
C PRO A 23 13.00 3.92 5.04
N ASP A 24 13.85 2.89 5.07
CA ASP A 24 15.28 3.00 4.82
C ASP A 24 15.64 3.02 3.31
N LEU A 25 14.67 2.80 2.41
CA LEU A 25 14.91 2.88 0.97
C LEU A 25 15.17 4.32 0.51
N PRO A 26 15.95 4.49 -0.58
CA PRO A 26 16.05 5.78 -1.25
C PRO A 26 14.68 6.35 -1.56
N GLU A 27 14.52 7.67 -1.40
CA GLU A 27 13.24 8.36 -1.63
C GLU A 27 12.65 8.06 -3.00
N ALA A 28 13.48 8.00 -4.05
CA ALA A 28 13.04 7.65 -5.39
C ALA A 28 12.37 6.27 -5.45
N GLU A 29 12.96 5.26 -4.81
CA GLU A 29 12.40 3.89 -4.79
C GLU A 29 11.13 3.81 -3.93
N ARG A 30 11.08 4.52 -2.80
CA ARG A 30 9.87 4.62 -1.98
C ARG A 30 8.72 5.23 -2.78
N ILE A 31 8.97 6.37 -3.42
CA ILE A 31 7.98 7.09 -4.24
C ILE A 31 7.50 6.22 -5.41
N GLU A 32 8.37 5.41 -6.04
CA GLU A 32 7.94 4.49 -7.08
C GLU A 32 6.94 3.45 -6.57
N ILE A 33 7.19 2.86 -5.40
CA ILE A 33 6.28 1.87 -4.80
C ILE A 33 4.98 2.53 -4.34
N GLU A 34 5.06 3.69 -3.70
CA GLU A 34 3.90 4.45 -3.22
C GLU A 34 3.00 4.92 -4.38
N ASN A 35 3.58 5.39 -5.49
CA ASN A 35 2.83 5.76 -6.69
C ASN A 35 2.30 4.54 -7.46
N ARG A 36 3.02 3.42 -7.42
CA ARG A 36 2.54 2.17 -8.03
C ARG A 36 1.32 1.65 -7.29
N TRP A 37 1.32 1.71 -5.95
CA TRP A 37 0.31 1.19 -5.05
C TRP A 37 -0.40 2.32 -4.30
N THR A 38 -1.19 3.09 -5.02
CA THR A 38 -2.12 4.07 -4.46
C THR A 38 -3.27 3.38 -3.72
N ASP A 39 -3.94 4.08 -2.82
CA ASP A 39 -5.06 3.59 -2.00
C ASP A 39 -6.09 2.76 -2.80
N PRO A 40 -6.62 3.21 -3.96
CA PRO A 40 -7.62 2.43 -4.69
C PRO A 40 -7.07 1.10 -5.25
N LYS A 41 -5.78 1.04 -5.58
CA LYS A 41 -5.12 -0.16 -6.09
C LYS A 41 -4.84 -1.16 -4.99
N ILE A 42 -4.55 -0.67 -3.78
CA ILE A 42 -4.39 -1.51 -2.60
C ILE A 42 -5.75 -2.12 -2.26
N GLU A 43 -6.82 -1.32 -2.24
CA GLU A 43 -8.18 -1.82 -2.01
C GLU A 43 -8.59 -2.86 -3.06
N GLU A 44 -8.30 -2.62 -4.35
CA GLU A 44 -8.55 -3.58 -5.42
C GLU A 44 -7.74 -4.87 -5.23
N ALA A 45 -6.46 -4.77 -4.88
CA ALA A 45 -5.60 -5.93 -4.66
C ALA A 45 -6.08 -6.77 -3.45
N GLU A 46 -6.43 -6.13 -2.34
CA GLU A 46 -6.99 -6.80 -1.16
C GLU A 46 -8.34 -7.44 -1.47
N ALA A 47 -9.19 -6.79 -2.28
CA ALA A 47 -10.45 -7.37 -2.75
C ALA A 47 -10.24 -8.61 -3.65
N LEU A 48 -9.10 -8.69 -4.33
CA LEU A 48 -8.66 -9.85 -5.11
C LEU A 48 -7.93 -10.92 -4.28
N GLY A 49 -7.70 -10.67 -2.98
CA GLY A 49 -7.08 -11.62 -2.05
C GLY A 49 -5.54 -11.63 -2.06
N PHE A 50 -4.91 -10.53 -2.48
CA PHE A 50 -3.46 -10.31 -2.32
C PHE A 50 -3.06 -9.98 -0.88
#